data_AF-A0A1H4E798-F1
#
_entry.id   AF-A0A1H4E798-F1
#
_cell.length_a   1.000
_cell.length_b   1.000
_cell.length_c   1.000
_cell.angle_alpha   90.00
_cell.angle_beta   90.00
_cell.angle_gamma   90.00
#
_symmetry.space_group_name_H-M   'P 1'
#
loop_
_entity.id
_entity.type
_entity.pdbx_description
1 polymer ?
#
loop_
_entity_poly.entity_id
_entity_poly.type
_entity_poly.pdbx_seq_one_letter_code
_entity_poly.pdbx_strand_id
1 'polypeptide(L)'
;MNNGFIFKNGSIKRMPMENEVVSASGTSEEQKKVCPGCGRELPLSAFNKHPRSADGHMKECKECTRRRLHSSKKSAKSNPLAQFTARELMKELKTRGYEGILEYTTVQRINISDM
;
A
#
# COMPACT_ATOMS: atom_id res chain seq x y z
N MET A 1 -13.83 -22.98 30.73
CA MET A 1 -14.21 -21.66 30.19
C MET A 1 -13.76 -21.57 28.76
N ASN A 2 -14.73 -21.33 27.87
CA ASN A 2 -14.55 -21.12 26.44
C ASN A 2 -13.54 -20.00 26.14
N ASN A 3 -12.76 -20.14 25.07
CA ASN A 3 -12.61 -19.13 24.02
C ASN A 3 -11.78 -19.71 22.86
N GLY A 4 -12.48 -20.32 21.91
CA GLY A 4 -11.93 -20.79 20.66
C GLY A 4 -11.43 -19.63 19.80
N PHE A 5 -10.17 -19.68 19.41
CA PHE A 5 -9.57 -18.77 18.44
C PHE A 5 -9.79 -19.33 17.04
N ILE A 6 -10.91 -18.94 16.42
CA ILE A 6 -11.18 -19.22 15.01
C ILE A 6 -10.29 -18.29 14.16
N PHE A 7 -9.18 -18.80 13.63
CA PHE A 7 -8.42 -18.11 12.59
C PHE A 7 -9.12 -18.27 11.23
N LYS A 8 -10.07 -17.38 10.92
CA LYS A 8 -10.56 -17.22 9.53
C LYS A 8 -9.69 -16.18 8.83
N ASN A 9 -8.53 -16.61 8.31
CA ASN A 9 -7.72 -15.80 7.40
C ASN A 9 -7.77 -16.38 5.98
N GLY A 10 -8.95 -16.30 5.36
CA GLY A 10 -9.11 -16.48 3.92
C GLY A 10 -8.76 -15.17 3.20
N SER A 11 -7.52 -15.02 2.76
CA SER A 11 -7.14 -13.99 1.80
C SER A 11 -7.04 -14.61 0.41
N ILE A 12 -8.17 -14.68 -0.29
CA ILE A 12 -8.17 -14.95 -1.73
C ILE A 12 -7.64 -13.68 -2.41
N LYS A 13 -6.35 -13.68 -2.76
CA LYS A 13 -5.78 -12.66 -3.65
C LYS A 13 -6.38 -12.90 -5.04
N ARG A 14 -7.40 -12.12 -5.42
CA ARG A 14 -7.81 -12.01 -6.82
C ARG A 14 -6.81 -11.11 -7.54
N MET A 15 -6.00 -11.73 -8.39
CA MET A 15 -5.19 -11.09 -9.42
C MET A 15 -6.05 -11.02 -10.68
N PRO A 16 -6.21 -9.86 -11.33
CA PRO A 16 -6.56 -9.84 -12.74
C PRO A 16 -5.33 -9.48 -13.58
N MET A 17 -4.72 -10.51 -14.17
CA MET A 17 -4.38 -10.55 -15.60
C MET A 17 -5.68 -10.91 -16.33
N GLU A 18 -6.06 -10.45 -17.52
CA GLU A 18 -5.40 -9.79 -18.63
C GLU A 18 -6.48 -9.19 -19.56
N ASN A 19 -6.01 -8.36 -20.49
CA ASN A 19 -6.67 -7.68 -21.62
C ASN A 19 -8.01 -8.24 -22.13
N GLU A 20 -8.88 -7.35 -22.63
CA GLU A 20 -9.23 -7.30 -24.06
C GLU A 20 -10.22 -6.17 -24.39
N VAL A 21 -10.02 -5.62 -25.57
CA VAL A 21 -10.69 -4.49 -26.20
C VAL A 21 -12.13 -4.83 -26.51
N VAL A 22 -13.11 -4.07 -25.99
CA VAL A 22 -14.49 -4.08 -26.51
C VAL A 22 -15.03 -2.65 -26.55
N SER A 23 -15.09 -2.14 -27.77
CA SER A 23 -15.83 -0.98 -28.21
C SER A 23 -17.33 -1.24 -28.19
N ALA A 24 -18.08 -0.42 -27.44
CA ALA A 24 -19.52 -0.24 -27.61
C ALA A 24 -19.85 1.24 -27.38
N SER A 25 -20.18 1.93 -28.46
CA SER A 25 -20.72 3.29 -28.53
C SER A 25 -22.13 3.35 -27.93
N GLY A 26 -22.41 4.34 -27.08
CA GLY A 26 -23.76 4.54 -26.53
C GLY A 26 -23.94 5.63 -25.47
N THR A 27 -23.53 6.86 -25.79
CA THR A 27 -24.06 8.16 -25.33
C THR A 27 -24.47 8.39 -23.87
N SER A 28 -23.66 9.14 -23.15
CA SER A 28 -24.08 10.43 -22.55
C SER A 28 -22.80 11.20 -22.23
N GLU A 29 -22.68 12.43 -22.70
CA GLU A 29 -21.48 13.27 -22.55
C GLU A 29 -20.80 13.08 -21.20
N GLU A 30 -19.66 12.37 -21.20
CA GLU A 30 -18.89 12.16 -19.99
C GLU A 30 -18.29 13.51 -19.63
N GLN A 31 -18.97 14.22 -18.73
CA GLN A 31 -18.42 15.39 -18.11
C GLN A 31 -17.03 15.04 -17.58
N LYS A 32 -16.02 15.72 -18.10
CA LYS A 32 -14.64 15.59 -17.67
C LYS A 32 -14.36 16.72 -16.70
N LYS A 33 -13.60 16.42 -15.65
CA LYS A 33 -13.16 17.42 -14.68
C LYS A 33 -11.67 17.27 -14.41
N VAL A 34 -11.02 18.40 -14.16
CA VAL A 34 -9.60 18.44 -13.81
C VAL A 34 -9.45 18.08 -12.34
N CYS A 35 -8.58 17.12 -12.05
CA CYS A 35 -8.22 16.79 -10.67
C CYS A 35 -7.17 17.79 -10.15
N PRO A 36 -7.44 18.55 -9.07
CA PRO A 36 -6.46 19.50 -8.51
C PRO A 36 -5.24 18.81 -7.88
N GLY A 37 -5.34 17.51 -7.56
CA GLY A 37 -4.23 16.75 -6.96
C GLY A 37 -3.21 16.21 -7.96
N CYS A 38 -3.57 16.02 -9.23
CA CYS A 38 -2.65 15.50 -10.26
C CYS A 38 -2.64 16.30 -11.56
N GLY A 39 -3.51 17.31 -11.71
CA GLY A 39 -3.60 18.16 -12.90
C GLY A 39 -4.20 17.48 -14.13
N ARG A 40 -4.66 16.22 -14.04
CA ARG A 40 -5.19 15.48 -15.19
C ARG A 40 -6.68 15.73 -15.38
N GLU A 41 -7.09 15.84 -16.64
CA GLU A 41 -8.49 15.77 -17.07
C GLU A 41 -8.96 14.33 -17.08
N LEU A 42 -9.97 14.02 -16.26
CA LEU A 42 -10.47 12.67 -16.09
C LEU A 42 -12.01 12.68 -16.15
N PRO A 43 -12.63 11.59 -16.63
CA PRO A 43 -14.09 11.46 -16.62
C PRO A 43 -14.62 11.41 -15.18
N LEU A 44 -15.88 11.80 -14.95
CA LEU A 44 -16.53 11.71 -13.62
C LEU A 44 -16.44 10.31 -12.99
N SER A 45 -16.38 9.24 -13.80
CA SER A 45 -16.19 7.85 -13.35
C SER A 45 -14.88 7.62 -12.57
N ALA A 46 -13.85 8.45 -12.80
CA ALA A 46 -12.57 8.42 -12.09
C ALA A 46 -12.62 9.11 -10.71
N PHE A 47 -13.74 9.74 -10.35
CA PHE A 47 -13.96 10.41 -9.08
C PHE A 47 -14.93 9.60 -8.21
N ASN A 48 -14.79 9.68 -6.89
CA ASN A 48 -15.72 9.01 -5.97
C ASN A 48 -17.00 9.83 -5.84
N LYS A 49 -18.16 9.16 -5.78
CA LYS A 49 -19.45 9.83 -5.56
C LYS A 49 -19.47 10.50 -4.18
N HIS A 50 -19.92 11.74 -4.12
CA HIS A 50 -20.10 12.48 -2.87
C HIS A 50 -21.40 13.30 -2.93
N PRO A 51 -22.45 12.91 -2.19
CA PRO A 51 -23.79 13.50 -2.32
C PRO A 51 -23.87 14.95 -1.84
N ARG A 52 -22.86 15.45 -1.13
CA ARG A 52 -22.80 16.84 -0.63
C ARG A 52 -22.07 17.80 -1.58
N SER A 53 -21.56 17.31 -2.72
CA SER A 53 -20.90 18.16 -3.72
C SER A 53 -21.90 18.59 -4.79
N ALA A 54 -21.73 19.80 -5.34
CA ALA A 54 -22.57 20.33 -6.41
C ALA A 54 -22.68 19.38 -7.62
N ASP A 55 -21.57 18.72 -7.98
CA ASP A 55 -21.52 17.77 -9.10
C ASP A 55 -21.76 16.30 -8.68
N GLY A 56 -22.06 16.07 -7.40
CA GLY A 56 -22.22 14.73 -6.83
C GLY A 56 -20.92 13.89 -6.78
N HIS A 57 -19.75 14.48 -7.03
CA HIS A 57 -18.44 13.79 -7.09
C HIS A 57 -17.35 14.52 -6.30
N MET A 58 -16.41 13.78 -5.73
CA MET A 58 -15.25 14.32 -5.01
C MET A 58 -14.40 15.26 -5.88
N LYS A 59 -13.73 16.24 -5.24
CA LYS A 59 -12.82 17.16 -5.92
C LYS A 59 -11.59 16.47 -6.52
N GLU A 60 -11.07 15.44 -5.84
CA GLU A 60 -9.88 14.70 -6.23
C GLU A 60 -10.24 13.34 -6.84
N CYS A 61 -9.41 12.86 -7.77
CA CYS A 61 -9.60 11.55 -8.38
C CYS A 61 -9.34 10.40 -7.37
N LYS A 62 -9.83 9.20 -7.71
CA LYS A 62 -9.65 7.98 -6.92
C LYS A 62 -8.18 7.68 -6.63
N GLU A 63 -7.29 7.94 -7.59
CA GLU A 63 -5.85 7.71 -7.41
C GLU A 63 -5.24 8.64 -6.36
N CYS A 64 -5.51 9.94 -6.43
CA CYS A 64 -5.05 10.91 -5.43
C CYS A 64 -5.61 10.60 -4.05
N THR A 65 -6.90 10.23 -3.99
CA THR A 65 -7.55 9.77 -2.75
C THR A 65 -6.83 8.56 -2.17
N ARG A 66 -6.53 7.55 -2.99
CA ARG A 66 -5.79 6.35 -2.58
C ARG A 66 -4.39 6.71 -2.10
N ARG A 67 -3.66 7.54 -2.84
CA ARG A 67 -2.30 8.00 -2.46
C ARG A 67 -2.31 8.64 -1.07
N ARG A 68 -3.26 9.54 -0.80
CA ARG A 68 -3.46 10.18 0.50
C ARG A 68 -3.76 9.18 1.62
N LEU A 69 -4.66 8.23 1.38
CA LEU A 69 -4.99 7.20 2.37
C LEU A 69 -3.82 6.26 2.65
N HIS A 70 -2.99 5.96 1.64
CA HIS A 70 -1.81 5.12 1.80
C HIS A 70 -0.64 5.84 2.48
N SER A 71 -0.48 7.16 2.29
CA SER A 71 0.53 7.92 3.03
C SER A 71 0.17 8.02 4.51
N SER A 72 -1.12 8.19 4.86
CA SER A 72 -1.58 8.27 6.26
C SER A 72 -1.57 6.94 7.00
N LYS A 73 -1.54 5.79 6.30
CA LYS A 73 -1.50 4.45 6.94
C LYS A 73 -0.11 3.95 7.31
N LYS A 74 0.95 4.74 7.05
CA LYS A 74 2.34 4.36 7.42
C LYS A 74 2.65 4.48 8.92
N SER A 75 1.74 5.01 9.75
CA SER A 75 2.00 5.24 11.19
C SER A 75 1.05 4.54 12.16
N ALA A 76 0.02 3.81 11.71
CA ALA A 76 -1.06 3.34 12.60
C ALA A 76 -0.94 1.89 13.10
N LYS A 77 0.28 1.35 13.12
CA LYS A 77 0.72 0.34 14.09
C LYS A 77 2.20 0.61 14.33
N SER A 78 2.51 1.65 15.11
CA SER A 78 3.87 1.84 15.60
C SER A 78 4.27 0.54 16.28
N ASN A 79 5.18 -0.22 15.65
CA ASN A 79 5.76 -1.38 16.29
C ASN A 79 6.26 -0.90 17.66
N PRO A 80 5.79 -1.47 18.79
CA PRO A 80 6.27 -1.05 20.11
C PRO A 80 7.79 -1.22 20.24
N LEU A 81 8.41 -2.02 19.37
CA LEU A 81 9.86 -2.18 19.28
C LEU A 81 10.56 -1.08 18.45
N ALA A 82 9.84 -0.25 17.70
CA ALA A 82 10.42 0.82 16.87
C ALA A 82 11.03 1.96 17.69
N GLN A 83 10.69 2.05 18.97
CA GLN A 83 11.29 3.01 19.89
C GLN A 83 12.70 2.64 20.33
N PHE A 84 13.12 1.38 20.14
CA PHE A 84 14.42 0.88 20.56
C PHE A 84 15.37 0.79 19.38
N THR A 85 16.62 1.17 19.59
CA THR A 85 17.68 0.92 18.62
C THR A 85 17.98 -0.58 18.52
N ALA A 86 18.53 -1.02 17.38
CA ALA A 86 18.91 -2.42 17.19
C ALA A 86 19.86 -2.92 18.30
N ARG A 87 20.77 -2.05 18.78
CA ARG A 87 21.71 -2.37 19.87
C ARG A 87 21.01 -2.56 21.21
N GLU A 88 20.09 -1.67 21.56
CA GLU A 88 19.31 -1.77 22.81
C GLU A 88 18.45 -3.03 22.83
N LEU A 89 17.83 -3.36 21.69
CA LEU A 89 17.04 -4.57 21.56
C LEU A 89 17.90 -5.83 21.73
N MET A 90 19.06 -5.89 21.07
CA MET A 90 20.00 -7.01 21.23
C MET A 90 20.49 -7.16 22.68
N LYS A 91 20.72 -6.03 23.37
CA LYS A 91 21.12 -6.03 24.78
C LYS A 91 20.01 -6.63 25.67
N GLU A 92 18.77 -6.20 25.50
CA GLU A 92 17.63 -6.70 26.27
C GLU A 92 17.33 -8.18 26.00
N LEU A 93 17.49 -8.64 24.76
CA LEU A 93 17.37 -10.06 24.43
C LEU A 93 18.43 -10.89 25.17
N LYS A 94 19.68 -10.40 25.20
CA LYS A 94 20.77 -11.07 25.92
C LYS A 94 20.54 -11.09 27.43
N THR A 95 20.07 -10.00 28.05
CA THR A 95 19.81 -9.97 29.50
C THR A 95 18.70 -10.92 29.93
N ARG A 96 17.73 -11.20 29.04
CA ARG A 96 16.68 -12.19 29.25
C ARG A 96 17.10 -13.63 28.94
N GLY A 97 18.36 -13.85 28.55
CA GLY A 97 18.90 -15.18 28.27
C GLY A 97 18.54 -15.72 26.88
N TYR A 98 18.07 -14.89 25.95
CA TYR A 98 17.94 -15.32 24.57
C TYR A 98 19.33 -15.39 23.91
N GLU A 99 19.64 -16.53 23.31
CA GLU A 99 20.87 -16.77 22.56
C GLU A 99 20.56 -17.12 21.10
N GLY A 100 21.49 -16.82 20.21
CA GLY A 100 21.34 -17.08 18.78
C GLY A 100 22.63 -16.81 18.02
N ILE A 101 22.81 -17.50 16.90
CA ILE A 101 23.99 -17.40 16.03
C ILE A 101 23.54 -16.79 14.71
N LEU A 102 24.25 -15.75 14.26
CA LEU A 102 24.05 -15.14 12.94
C LEU A 102 25.20 -15.59 12.02
N GLU A 103 24.93 -16.54 11.13
CA GLU A 103 25.85 -16.95 10.09
C GLU A 103 25.49 -16.26 8.77
N TYR A 104 26.46 -15.64 8.12
CA TYR A 104 26.27 -15.05 6.79
C TYR A 104 27.50 -15.27 5.91
N THR A 105 27.25 -15.54 4.63
CA THR A 105 28.29 -15.71 3.62
C THR A 105 28.25 -14.52 2.67
N THR A 106 29.36 -13.80 2.55
CA THR A 106 29.50 -12.70 1.59
C THR A 106 30.10 -13.20 0.28
N VAL A 107 29.35 -13.09 -0.82
CA VAL A 107 29.89 -13.36 -2.17
C VAL A 107 30.39 -12.06 -2.77
N GLN A 108 31.69 -11.93 -2.97
CA GLN A 108 32.27 -10.81 -3.73
C GLN A 108 32.36 -11.21 -5.20
N ARG A 109 31.78 -10.38 -6.08
CA ARG A 109 31.93 -10.51 -7.52
C ARG A 109 32.85 -9.39 -7.98
N ILE A 110 34.07 -9.76 -8.36
CA ILE A 110 35.06 -8.83 -8.89
C ILE A 110 35.04 -8.99 -10.41
N ASN A 111 34.91 -7.88 -11.13
CA ASN A 111 34.98 -7.88 -12.57
C ASN A 111 36.46 -7.71 -12.98
N ILE A 112 37.01 -8.73 -13.63
CA ILE A 112 38.44 -8.79 -13.97
C ILE A 112 38.83 -7.74 -15.03
N SER A 113 37.87 -7.18 -15.75
CA SER A 113 38.09 -6.15 -16.76
C SER A 113 38.46 -4.77 -16.19
N ASP A 114 38.28 -4.56 -14.89
CA ASP A 114 38.54 -3.28 -14.20
C ASP A 114 39.88 -3.27 -13.41
N MET A 115 40.73 -4.29 -13.58
CA MET A 115 42.11 -4.36 -13.05
C MET A 115 43.14 -3.92 -14.09
#